data_AF-A0A350X7D9-F1
#
_entry.id   AF-A0A350X7D9-F1
#
_cell.length_a   1.000
_cell.length_b   1.000
_cell.length_c   1.000
_cell.angle_alpha   90.00
_cell.angle_beta   90.00
_cell.angle_gamma   90.00
#
_symmetry.space_group_name_H-M   'P 1'
#
loop_
_entity.id
_entity.type
_entity.pdbx_description
1 polymer ?
#
loop_
_entity_poly.entity_id
_entity_poly.type
_entity_poly.pdbx_seq_one_letter_code
_entity_poly.pdbx_strand_id
1 'polypeptide(L)'
;MENQSKKITISFGSSKEIFAQLQALFQSGELSKVLGVNILDISAVSEPQPETSVIEPVKQLAQWLENVFEEGLLTLEQFLNTQKLAEVRKQKPPGWLENLQLGKINPETIENEVCRVIPVHLPPEELLGLIVTIKPEETDGLTVLLQVLPQQAFLPANLQLRVLDEEGEVILDESDKPLEQKAGAESNLIQLQFSVPPQEQFRVQLALDSQSITQDFNT
;
A
#
# COMPACT_ATOMS: atom_id res chain seq x y z
N MET A 1 13.78 -41.03 31.40
CA MET A 1 13.54 -41.06 29.94
C MET A 1 12.19 -40.42 29.73
N GLU A 2 12.19 -39.12 29.44
CA GLU A 2 10.96 -38.33 29.35
C GLU A 2 10.47 -38.39 27.90
N ASN A 3 9.31 -39.01 27.71
CA ASN A 3 8.66 -39.19 26.42
C ASN A 3 8.05 -37.85 25.99
N GLN A 4 8.81 -37.03 25.26
CA GLN A 4 8.31 -35.76 24.75
C GLN A 4 7.26 -36.03 23.67
N SER A 5 5.98 -35.88 24.01
CA SER A 5 4.87 -35.89 23.06
C SER A 5 5.08 -34.76 22.04
N LYS A 6 5.49 -35.13 20.83
CA LYS A 6 5.73 -34.19 19.73
C LYS A 6 4.39 -33.66 19.22
N LYS A 7 4.10 -32.38 19.47
CA LYS A 7 2.93 -31.69 18.87
C LYS A 7 3.20 -31.52 17.38
N ILE A 8 2.33 -32.08 16.53
CA ILE A 8 2.39 -31.96 15.07
C ILE A 8 1.19 -31.15 14.61
N THR A 9 1.43 -30.06 13.90
CA THR A 9 0.39 -29.24 13.28
C THR A 9 0.24 -29.65 11.82
N ILE A 10 -0.99 -29.92 11.39
CA ILE A 10 -1.32 -30.25 10.00
C ILE A 10 -2.37 -29.24 9.51
N SER A 11 -2.08 -28.58 8.40
CA SER A 11 -2.95 -27.56 7.81
C SER A 11 -3.63 -28.10 6.56
N PHE A 12 -4.93 -27.83 6.41
CA PHE A 12 -5.74 -28.22 5.25
C PHE A 12 -6.39 -26.98 4.64
N GLY A 13 -6.29 -26.80 3.33
CA GLY A 13 -7.04 -25.78 2.60
C GLY A 13 -8.46 -26.27 2.31
N SER A 14 -9.49 -25.58 2.79
CA SER A 14 -10.89 -25.99 2.63
C SER A 14 -11.87 -24.82 2.74
N SER A 15 -13.16 -25.06 2.55
CA SER A 15 -14.22 -24.05 2.70
C SER A 15 -14.66 -23.86 4.16
N LYS A 16 -15.29 -22.72 4.46
CA LYS A 16 -15.86 -22.42 5.80
C LYS A 16 -16.91 -23.45 6.22
N GLU A 17 -17.68 -23.98 5.27
CA GLU A 17 -18.69 -25.02 5.53
C GLU A 17 -18.03 -26.34 5.95
N ILE A 18 -16.94 -26.72 5.30
CA ILE A 18 -16.18 -27.92 5.67
C ILE A 18 -15.50 -27.73 7.02
N PHE A 19 -15.00 -26.53 7.33
CA PHE A 19 -14.47 -26.23 8.66
C PHE A 19 -15.53 -26.40 9.75
N ALA A 20 -16.75 -25.90 9.55
CA ALA A 20 -17.84 -26.08 10.50
C ALA A 20 -18.18 -27.56 10.73
N GLN A 21 -18.16 -28.37 9.67
CA GLN A 21 -18.34 -29.82 9.77
C GLN A 21 -17.20 -30.49 10.55
N LEU A 22 -15.94 -30.13 10.28
CA LEU A 22 -14.78 -30.64 11.02
C LEU A 22 -14.82 -30.26 12.50
N GLN A 23 -15.23 -29.03 12.81
CA GLN A 23 -15.40 -28.56 14.19
C GLN A 23 -16.49 -29.36 14.91
N ALA A 24 -17.62 -29.64 14.26
CA ALA A 24 -18.67 -30.48 14.81
C ALA A 24 -18.19 -31.92 15.08
N LEU A 25 -17.44 -32.51 14.14
CA LEU A 25 -16.85 -33.85 14.29
C LEU A 25 -15.78 -33.92 15.39
N PHE A 26 -15.05 -32.82 15.61
CA PHE A 26 -14.11 -32.71 16.72
C PHE A 26 -14.82 -32.64 18.06
N GLN A 27 -15.86 -31.80 18.18
CA GLN A 27 -16.68 -31.70 19.39
C GLN A 27 -17.38 -33.02 19.74
N SER A 28 -17.79 -33.80 18.73
CA SER A 28 -18.39 -35.13 18.93
C SER A 28 -17.36 -36.22 19.23
N GLY A 29 -16.06 -35.94 19.06
CA GLY A 29 -14.97 -36.92 19.20
C GLY A 29 -14.91 -37.96 18.08
N GLU A 30 -15.74 -37.85 17.05
CA GLU A 30 -15.70 -38.74 15.88
C GLU A 30 -14.46 -38.53 15.04
N LEU A 31 -13.98 -37.28 14.94
CA LEU A 31 -12.83 -36.96 14.12
C LEU A 31 -11.55 -37.66 14.59
N SER A 32 -11.34 -37.76 15.91
CA SER A 32 -10.21 -38.51 16.47
C SER A 32 -10.31 -40.01 16.22
N LYS A 33 -11.53 -40.56 16.18
CA LYS A 33 -11.77 -41.97 15.82
C LYS A 33 -11.46 -42.24 14.36
N VAL A 34 -11.89 -41.35 13.46
CA VAL A 34 -11.68 -41.49 12.01
C VAL A 34 -10.19 -41.39 11.66
N LEU A 35 -9.47 -40.43 12.23
CA LEU A 35 -8.06 -40.21 11.93
C LEU A 35 -7.11 -41.13 12.72
N GLY A 36 -7.61 -41.86 13.72
CA GLY A 36 -6.79 -42.73 14.58
C GLY A 36 -5.74 -41.98 15.40
N VAL A 37 -5.89 -40.67 15.56
CA VAL A 37 -4.97 -39.79 16.29
C VAL A 37 -5.74 -38.95 17.30
N ASN A 38 -5.10 -38.65 18.42
CA ASN A 38 -5.66 -37.74 19.40
C ASN A 38 -5.53 -36.29 18.89
N ILE A 39 -6.66 -35.67 18.56
CA ILE A 39 -6.71 -34.29 18.10
C ILE A 39 -6.81 -33.42 19.33
N LEU A 40 -5.84 -32.52 19.52
CA LEU A 40 -5.78 -31.69 20.73
C LEU A 40 -6.55 -30.38 20.56
N ASP A 41 -6.61 -29.86 19.34
CA ASP A 41 -7.29 -28.62 19.01
C ASP A 41 -7.62 -28.57 17.52
N ILE A 42 -8.70 -27.86 17.18
CA ILE A 42 -8.98 -27.42 15.81
C ILE A 42 -9.28 -25.94 15.87
N SER A 43 -8.35 -25.19 15.30
CA SER A 43 -8.51 -23.78 15.07
C SER A 43 -8.61 -23.54 13.57
N ALA A 44 -9.49 -22.63 13.16
CA ALA A 44 -9.31 -22.02 11.86
C ALA A 44 -8.01 -21.25 11.95
N VAL A 45 -7.05 -21.58 11.10
CA VAL A 45 -5.95 -20.64 10.83
C VAL A 45 -6.60 -19.54 10.00
N SER A 46 -7.26 -18.62 10.68
CA SER A 46 -7.37 -17.27 10.18
C SER A 46 -5.93 -16.80 10.10
N GLU A 47 -5.43 -16.61 8.89
CA GLU A 47 -4.34 -15.64 8.69
C GLU A 47 -4.67 -14.43 9.59
N PRO A 48 -3.69 -13.92 10.36
CA PRO A 48 -3.91 -12.79 11.25
C PRO A 48 -4.74 -11.77 10.50
N GLN A 49 -5.96 -11.50 11.01
CA GLN A 49 -6.90 -10.61 10.36
C GLN A 49 -6.19 -9.27 10.21
N PRO A 50 -5.90 -8.81 8.98
CA PRO A 50 -5.32 -7.50 8.81
C PRO A 50 -6.41 -6.51 9.22
N GLU A 51 -6.04 -5.52 10.03
CA GLU A 51 -6.68 -4.22 9.95
C GLU A 51 -6.83 -3.91 8.46
N THR A 52 -8.07 -3.83 7.97
CA THR A 52 -8.50 -3.86 6.57
C THR A 52 -7.50 -3.24 5.58
N SER A 53 -6.43 -3.96 5.26
CA SER A 53 -5.45 -3.60 4.27
C SER A 53 -5.71 -4.54 3.12
N VAL A 54 -6.26 -3.96 2.05
CA VAL A 54 -6.30 -4.61 0.75
C VAL A 54 -4.85 -4.97 0.43
N ILE A 55 -4.50 -6.27 0.45
CA ILE A 55 -3.18 -6.73 0.04
C ILE A 55 -3.15 -6.59 -1.48
N GLU A 56 -2.71 -5.43 -1.95
CA GLU A 56 -2.41 -5.22 -3.37
C GLU A 56 -1.13 -5.99 -3.72
N PRO A 57 -0.99 -6.50 -4.96
CA PRO A 57 0.26 -7.12 -5.40
C PRO A 57 1.42 -6.12 -5.24
N VAL A 58 2.58 -6.62 -4.81
CA VAL A 58 3.81 -5.82 -4.66
C VAL A 58 4.17 -5.19 -6.01
N LYS A 59 4.20 -3.86 -6.05
CA LYS A 59 4.52 -3.09 -7.26
C LYS A 59 6.02 -2.99 -7.44
N GLN A 60 6.53 -3.53 -8.54
CA GLN A 60 7.96 -3.50 -8.86
C GLN A 60 8.35 -2.21 -9.57
N LEU A 61 9.04 -1.32 -8.86
CA LEU A 61 9.45 -0.02 -9.40
C LEU A 61 10.48 -0.15 -10.53
N ALA A 62 11.37 -1.16 -10.46
CA ALA A 62 12.26 -1.51 -11.57
C ALA A 62 11.50 -1.75 -12.89
N GLN A 63 10.36 -2.45 -12.84
CA GLN A 63 9.56 -2.73 -14.03
C GLN A 63 8.94 -1.47 -14.63
N TRP A 64 8.66 -0.46 -13.78
CA TRP A 64 8.11 0.81 -14.24
C TRP A 64 9.13 1.60 -15.06
N LEU A 65 10.43 1.50 -14.74
CA LEU A 65 11.53 2.06 -15.54
C LEU A 65 11.62 1.40 -16.93
N GLU A 66 11.35 0.10 -17.01
CA GLU A 66 11.34 -0.66 -18.27
C GLU A 66 10.04 -0.53 -19.08
N ASN A 67 9.11 0.31 -18.62
CA ASN A 67 7.77 0.47 -19.18
C ASN A 67 6.89 -0.80 -19.18
N VAL A 68 7.10 -1.69 -18.21
CA VAL A 68 6.25 -2.86 -17.96
C VAL A 68 5.26 -2.50 -16.84
N PHE A 69 3.94 -2.64 -17.09
CA PHE A 69 2.90 -2.12 -16.19
C PHE A 69 1.80 -3.14 -15.87
N GLU A 70 1.28 -3.03 -14.64
CA GLU A 70 0.15 -3.80 -14.12
C GLU A 70 -1.20 -3.11 -14.38
N GLU A 71 -2.28 -3.89 -14.29
CA GLU A 71 -3.66 -3.41 -14.45
C GLU A 71 -4.07 -2.49 -13.29
N GLY A 72 -4.66 -1.32 -13.59
CA GLY A 72 -5.11 -0.33 -12.58
C GLY A 72 -4.17 0.86 -12.35
N LEU A 73 -2.95 0.84 -12.90
CA LEU A 73 -2.08 2.00 -12.97
C LEU A 73 -2.57 3.00 -14.03
N LEU A 74 -2.61 4.28 -13.67
CA LEU A 74 -2.97 5.36 -14.59
C LEU A 74 -1.78 6.27 -14.84
N THR A 75 -1.72 6.84 -16.04
CA THR A 75 -0.93 8.07 -16.22
C THR A 75 -1.60 9.19 -15.45
N LEU A 76 -0.81 10.21 -15.09
CA LEU A 76 -1.36 11.40 -14.47
C LEU A 76 -2.49 12.01 -15.33
N GLU A 77 -2.29 12.10 -16.64
CA GLU A 77 -3.30 12.64 -17.54
C GLU A 77 -4.60 11.83 -17.50
N GLN A 78 -4.51 10.50 -17.46
CA GLN A 78 -5.68 9.62 -17.34
C GLN A 78 -6.39 9.82 -16.00
N PHE A 79 -5.64 9.83 -14.89
CA PHE A 79 -6.21 10.06 -13.56
C PHE A 79 -6.84 11.45 -13.43
N LEU A 80 -6.25 12.48 -14.03
CA LEU A 80 -6.86 13.80 -14.04
C LEU A 80 -8.10 13.82 -14.94
N ASN A 81 -8.08 13.14 -16.10
CA ASN A 81 -9.23 13.08 -17.01
C ASN A 81 -10.43 12.32 -16.42
N THR A 82 -10.22 11.29 -15.59
CA THR A 82 -11.31 10.61 -14.86
C THR A 82 -12.00 11.51 -13.83
N GLN A 83 -11.30 12.53 -13.31
CA GLN A 83 -11.84 13.46 -12.33
C GLN A 83 -12.81 14.52 -12.87
N LYS A 84 -13.14 14.53 -14.19
CA LYS A 84 -13.89 15.65 -14.81
C LYS A 84 -13.34 17.02 -14.35
N LEU A 85 -12.03 17.22 -14.55
CA LEU A 85 -11.23 18.41 -14.19
C LEU A 85 -11.89 19.77 -14.40
N ALA A 86 -12.86 19.93 -15.30
CA ALA A 86 -13.48 21.22 -15.60
C ALA A 86 -14.13 21.89 -14.39
N GLU A 87 -14.62 21.14 -13.40
CA GLU A 87 -15.20 21.70 -12.18
C GLU A 87 -14.17 21.87 -11.05
N VAL A 88 -13.25 20.92 -10.89
CA VAL A 88 -12.14 21.01 -9.94
C VAL A 88 -11.20 22.18 -10.29
N ARG A 89 -10.94 22.44 -11.58
CA ARG A 89 -10.14 23.59 -12.07
C ARG A 89 -10.77 24.94 -11.77
N LYS A 90 -12.10 25.02 -11.56
CA LYS A 90 -12.77 26.27 -11.16
C LYS A 90 -12.60 26.56 -9.66
N GLN A 91 -12.34 25.53 -8.87
CA GLN A 91 -12.26 25.61 -7.40
C GLN A 91 -10.81 25.65 -6.88
N LYS A 92 -9.82 25.26 -7.68
CA LYS A 92 -8.41 25.27 -7.28
C LYS A 92 -7.68 26.54 -7.73
N PRO A 93 -6.72 27.05 -6.92
CA PRO A 93 -5.98 28.25 -7.25
C PRO A 93 -5.15 28.08 -8.54
N PRO A 94 -4.93 29.16 -9.30
CA PRO A 94 -4.03 29.15 -10.45
C PRO A 94 -2.67 28.54 -10.07
N GLY A 95 -2.16 27.62 -10.87
CA GLY A 95 -0.86 26.99 -10.67
C GLY A 95 -0.79 25.83 -9.68
N TRP A 96 -1.93 25.31 -9.20
CA TRP A 96 -1.92 24.13 -8.33
C TRP A 96 -1.31 22.87 -9.00
N LEU A 97 -1.40 22.76 -10.34
CA LEU A 97 -0.71 21.70 -11.10
C LEU A 97 0.80 21.95 -11.18
N GLU A 98 1.25 23.21 -11.17
CA GLU A 98 2.67 23.58 -11.16
C GLU A 98 3.30 23.25 -9.79
N ASN A 99 2.53 23.33 -8.70
CA ASN A 99 2.94 22.93 -7.35
C ASN A 99 3.19 21.43 -7.20
N LEU A 100 2.63 20.59 -8.08
CA LEU A 100 2.89 19.16 -8.05
C LEU A 100 4.33 18.82 -8.50
N GLN A 101 5.19 19.80 -8.80
CA GLN A 101 6.55 19.59 -9.30
C GLN A 101 6.62 18.77 -10.62
N LEU A 102 5.47 18.32 -11.13
CA LEU A 102 5.27 17.69 -12.42
C LEU A 102 5.75 18.57 -13.59
N GLY A 103 5.79 19.89 -13.40
CA GLY A 103 6.28 20.87 -14.36
C GLY A 103 7.76 21.24 -14.25
N LYS A 104 8.50 20.67 -13.28
CA LYS A 104 9.98 20.65 -13.30
C LYS A 104 10.53 19.41 -14.01
N ILE A 105 9.64 18.54 -14.48
CA ILE A 105 9.92 17.50 -15.46
C ILE A 105 10.07 18.22 -16.79
N ASN A 106 11.26 18.74 -17.04
CA ASN A 106 11.60 19.34 -18.31
C ASN A 106 11.53 18.21 -19.37
N PRO A 107 10.72 18.33 -20.44
CA PRO A 107 10.62 17.29 -21.45
C PRO A 107 11.94 16.98 -22.15
N GLU A 108 12.91 17.89 -22.07
CA GLU A 108 14.28 17.72 -22.57
C GLU A 108 15.22 17.02 -21.56
N THR A 109 14.75 16.68 -20.36
CA THR A 109 15.51 15.99 -19.29
C THR A 109 14.83 14.67 -18.86
N ILE A 110 13.85 14.20 -19.66
CA ILE A 110 13.21 12.87 -19.56
C ILE A 110 14.13 11.82 -20.17
N GLU A 111 15.29 11.57 -19.56
CA GLU A 111 16.00 10.35 -19.94
C GLU A 111 15.67 9.19 -18.98
N ASN A 112 15.26 9.40 -17.72
CA ASN A 112 15.05 8.29 -16.79
C ASN A 112 13.97 8.46 -15.69
N GLU A 113 13.13 9.51 -15.71
CA GLU A 113 12.09 9.71 -14.68
C GLU A 113 10.75 9.07 -15.07
N VAL A 114 10.14 8.31 -14.15
CA VAL A 114 8.85 7.64 -14.37
C VAL A 114 7.84 8.07 -13.32
N CYS A 115 6.71 8.61 -13.77
CA CYS A 115 5.61 9.07 -12.91
C CYS A 115 4.34 8.24 -13.15
N ARG A 116 3.76 7.68 -12.09
CA ARG A 116 2.53 6.87 -12.15
C ARG A 116 1.54 7.27 -11.07
N VAL A 117 0.26 7.06 -11.33
CA VAL A 117 -0.80 7.33 -10.38
C VAL A 117 -1.53 6.05 -10.02
N ILE A 118 -1.63 5.81 -8.72
CA ILE A 118 -2.43 4.75 -8.10
C ILE A 118 -3.69 5.40 -7.53
N PRO A 119 -4.88 5.10 -8.07
CA PRO A 119 -6.15 5.51 -7.47
C PRO A 119 -6.38 4.76 -6.17
N VAL A 120 -6.56 5.49 -5.06
CA VAL A 120 -6.77 4.91 -3.72
C VAL A 120 -8.13 5.36 -3.19
N HIS A 121 -8.94 4.43 -2.70
CA HIS A 121 -10.26 4.74 -2.14
C HIS A 121 -10.24 4.59 -0.61
N LEU A 122 -10.17 5.71 0.12
CA LEU A 122 -10.32 5.71 1.56
C LEU A 122 -11.80 5.88 1.94
N PRO A 123 -12.33 5.10 2.88
CA PRO A 123 -13.70 5.32 3.34
C PRO A 123 -13.82 6.66 4.08
N PRO A 124 -14.98 7.35 4.02
CA PRO A 124 -16.27 6.80 3.59
C PRO A 124 -16.56 6.80 2.09
N GLU A 125 -15.80 7.49 1.23
CA GLU A 125 -15.90 7.42 -0.26
C GLU A 125 -14.88 8.38 -0.93
N GLU A 126 -13.72 8.58 -0.31
CA GLU A 126 -12.70 9.52 -0.79
C GLU A 126 -11.74 8.83 -1.75
N LEU A 127 -11.88 9.17 -3.03
CA LEU A 127 -10.86 8.84 -4.02
C LEU A 127 -9.69 9.82 -3.92
N LEU A 128 -8.50 9.28 -3.75
CA LEU A 128 -7.23 9.99 -3.77
C LEU A 128 -6.37 9.45 -4.90
N GLY A 129 -5.49 10.30 -5.43
CA GLY A 129 -4.43 9.89 -6.33
C GLY A 129 -3.12 9.84 -5.58
N LEU A 130 -2.57 8.65 -5.37
CA LEU A 130 -1.18 8.49 -4.94
C LEU A 130 -0.30 8.54 -6.19
N ILE A 131 0.38 9.66 -6.37
CA ILE A 131 1.38 9.82 -7.42
C ILE A 131 2.71 9.30 -6.87
N VAL A 132 3.32 8.40 -7.62
CA VAL A 132 4.65 7.86 -7.35
C VAL A 132 5.53 8.22 -8.53
N THR A 133 6.54 9.03 -8.25
CA THR A 133 7.55 9.43 -9.22
C THR A 133 8.89 8.84 -8.79
N ILE A 134 9.51 8.09 -9.69
CA ILE A 134 10.83 7.49 -9.47
C ILE A 134 11.85 8.09 -10.43
N LYS A 135 13.05 8.33 -9.91
CA LYS A 135 14.19 8.84 -10.66
C LYS A 135 15.45 8.08 -10.26
N PRO A 136 16.15 7.42 -11.20
CA PRO A 136 17.45 6.82 -10.94
C PRO A 136 18.49 7.86 -10.52
N GLU A 137 19.32 7.50 -9.55
CA GLU A 137 20.48 8.26 -9.09
C GLU A 137 21.77 7.73 -9.72
N GLU A 138 22.83 8.54 -9.73
CA GLU A 138 24.13 8.14 -10.31
C GLU A 138 24.82 7.01 -9.53
N THR A 139 24.40 6.75 -8.29
CA THR A 139 25.00 5.79 -7.35
C THR A 139 24.15 4.52 -7.14
N ASP A 140 23.46 4.05 -8.18
CA ASP A 140 22.58 2.87 -8.20
C ASP A 140 21.33 2.93 -7.27
N GLY A 141 21.05 4.07 -6.66
CA GLY A 141 19.83 4.32 -5.87
C GLY A 141 18.67 4.85 -6.70
N LEU A 142 17.48 4.88 -6.09
CA LEU A 142 16.29 5.51 -6.65
C LEU A 142 15.82 6.65 -5.74
N THR A 143 15.69 7.86 -6.27
CA THR A 143 14.89 8.89 -5.61
C THR A 143 13.41 8.58 -5.84
N VAL A 144 12.65 8.45 -4.76
CA VAL A 144 11.19 8.28 -4.78
C VAL A 144 10.53 9.56 -4.28
N LEU A 145 9.62 10.09 -5.08
CA LEU A 145 8.76 11.22 -4.76
C LEU A 145 7.30 10.73 -4.70
N LEU A 146 6.72 10.79 -3.50
CA LEU A 146 5.33 10.46 -3.24
C LEU A 146 4.51 11.74 -3.09
N GLN A 147 3.38 11.81 -3.79
CA GLN A 147 2.43 12.92 -3.67
C GLN A 147 1.00 12.42 -3.60
N VAL A 148 0.18 13.05 -2.76
CA VAL A 148 -1.23 12.69 -2.61
C VAL A 148 -2.11 13.82 -3.12
N LEU A 149 -2.96 13.50 -4.08
CA LEU A 149 -3.93 14.41 -4.65
C LEU A 149 -5.36 14.06 -4.21
N PRO A 150 -6.14 15.05 -3.75
CA PRO A 150 -7.57 14.84 -3.54
C PRO A 150 -8.32 14.85 -4.88
N GLN A 151 -9.37 14.02 -4.99
CA GLN A 151 -10.36 14.17 -6.06
C GLN A 151 -11.15 15.49 -5.95
N GLN A 152 -11.27 16.02 -4.73
CA GLN A 152 -11.99 17.26 -4.42
C GLN A 152 -11.01 18.45 -4.26
N ALA A 153 -11.48 19.54 -3.65
CA ALA A 153 -10.70 20.77 -3.48
C ALA A 153 -9.52 20.61 -2.51
N PHE A 154 -9.73 19.88 -1.40
CA PHE A 154 -8.77 19.71 -0.32
C PHE A 154 -8.61 18.24 0.04
N LEU A 155 -7.47 17.90 0.64
CA LEU A 155 -7.26 16.62 1.26
C LEU A 155 -8.13 16.50 2.52
N PRO A 156 -8.49 15.27 2.91
CA PRO A 156 -9.19 15.04 4.14
C PRO A 156 -8.35 15.53 5.32
N ALA A 157 -8.98 16.24 6.25
CA ALA A 157 -8.30 16.66 7.46
C ALA A 157 -7.78 15.43 8.21
N ASN A 158 -6.56 15.51 8.72
CA ASN A 158 -5.86 14.41 9.39
C ASN A 158 -5.39 13.25 8.53
N LEU A 159 -5.52 13.30 7.20
CA LEU A 159 -4.88 12.31 6.34
C LEU A 159 -3.37 12.28 6.59
N GLN A 160 -2.81 11.08 6.76
CA GLN A 160 -1.39 10.85 6.98
C GLN A 160 -0.83 10.02 5.82
N LEU A 161 0.31 10.44 5.30
CA LEU A 161 1.16 9.67 4.41
C LEU A 161 2.37 9.21 5.21
N ARG A 162 2.70 7.92 5.14
CA ARG A 162 3.86 7.32 5.82
C ARG A 162 4.60 6.38 4.89
N VAL A 163 5.90 6.26 5.09
CA VAL A 163 6.74 5.22 4.49
C VAL A 163 7.17 4.28 5.61
N LEU A 164 6.87 2.99 5.45
CA LEU A 164 7.12 1.94 6.44
C LEU A 164 8.11 0.91 5.88
N ASP A 165 8.84 0.25 6.77
CA ASP A 165 9.68 -0.90 6.45
C ASP A 165 8.86 -2.21 6.39
N GLU A 166 9.53 -3.35 6.25
CA GLU A 166 8.93 -4.70 6.23
C GLU A 166 8.27 -5.09 7.57
N GLU A 167 8.68 -4.48 8.68
CA GLU A 167 8.21 -4.77 10.03
C GLU A 167 6.98 -3.91 10.40
N GLY A 168 6.81 -2.78 9.72
CA GLY A 168 5.66 -1.88 9.82
C GLY A 168 5.98 -0.59 10.52
N GLU A 169 7.26 -0.34 10.78
CA GLU A 169 7.76 0.84 11.45
C GLU A 169 8.05 1.94 10.44
N VAL A 170 7.88 3.19 10.85
CA VAL A 170 8.12 4.35 9.98
C VAL A 170 9.61 4.48 9.71
N ILE A 171 9.99 4.48 8.43
CA ILE A 171 11.37 4.66 7.99
C ILE A 171 11.84 6.08 8.34
N LEU A 172 13.10 6.21 8.77
CA LEU A 172 13.74 7.48 9.03
C LEU A 172 14.59 7.91 7.82
N ASP A 173 14.59 9.21 7.51
CA ASP A 173 15.48 9.79 6.50
C ASP A 173 16.93 9.91 7.00
N GLU A 174 17.85 10.36 6.13
CA GLU A 174 19.26 10.54 6.47
C GLU A 174 19.53 11.52 7.64
N SER A 175 18.54 12.35 7.97
CA SER A 175 18.57 13.29 9.09
C SER A 175 17.84 12.77 10.33
N ASP A 176 17.56 11.47 10.41
CA ASP A 176 16.88 10.80 11.52
C ASP A 176 15.42 11.29 11.70
N LYS A 177 14.79 11.80 10.64
CA LYS A 177 13.39 12.26 10.68
C LYS A 177 12.47 11.19 10.11
N PRO A 178 11.31 10.93 10.72
CA PRO A 178 10.37 9.97 10.20
C PRO A 178 9.81 10.44 8.85
N LEU A 179 9.76 9.52 7.89
CA LEU A 179 9.12 9.70 6.58
C LEU A 179 7.60 9.64 6.72
N GLU A 180 7.06 10.63 7.43
CA GLU A 180 5.62 10.83 7.56
C GLU A 180 5.23 12.30 7.42
N GLN A 181 4.02 12.52 6.88
CA GLN A 181 3.43 13.84 6.81
C GLN A 181 1.92 13.78 6.96
N LYS A 182 1.34 14.76 7.65
CA LYS A 182 -0.09 14.88 7.91
C LYS A 182 -0.67 16.09 7.18
N ALA A 183 -1.82 15.93 6.52
CA ALA A 183 -2.60 17.02 5.96
C ALA A 183 -3.19 17.90 7.06
N GLY A 184 -3.05 19.21 6.88
CA GLY A 184 -3.83 20.21 7.58
C GLY A 184 -5.22 20.39 6.95
N ALA A 185 -6.09 21.16 7.61
CA ALA A 185 -7.49 21.35 7.20
C ALA A 185 -7.67 22.01 5.81
N GLU A 186 -6.67 22.74 5.32
CA GLU A 186 -6.67 23.41 4.01
C GLU A 186 -5.56 22.88 3.09
N SER A 187 -4.96 21.74 3.44
CA SER A 187 -3.94 21.10 2.61
C SER A 187 -4.58 20.54 1.35
N ASN A 188 -4.00 20.83 0.19
CA ASN A 188 -4.41 20.27 -1.09
C ASN A 188 -3.36 19.30 -1.68
N LEU A 189 -2.25 19.11 -0.95
CA LEU A 189 -1.13 18.25 -1.30
C LEU A 189 -0.41 17.80 -0.03
N ILE A 190 -0.03 16.51 0.01
CA ILE A 190 0.98 15.95 0.91
C ILE A 190 2.10 15.43 0.02
N GLN A 191 3.36 15.63 0.42
CA GLN A 191 4.52 15.20 -0.34
C GLN A 191 5.63 14.66 0.57
N LEU A 192 6.17 13.50 0.20
CA LEU A 192 7.39 12.95 0.78
C LEU A 192 8.39 12.63 -0.33
N GLN A 193 9.67 12.89 -0.08
CA GLN A 193 10.76 12.55 -0.99
C GLN A 193 11.87 11.89 -0.18
N PHE A 194 12.38 10.78 -0.68
CA PHE A 194 13.43 9.99 -0.05
C PHE A 194 14.19 9.19 -1.10
N SER A 195 15.39 8.73 -0.74
CA SER A 195 16.20 7.86 -1.57
C SER A 195 16.13 6.45 -1.05
N VAL A 196 16.03 5.48 -1.96
CA VAL A 196 15.93 4.05 -1.65
C VAL A 196 17.02 3.32 -2.41
N PRO A 197 17.84 2.50 -1.73
CA PRO A 197 18.74 1.55 -2.37
C PRO A 197 18.03 0.60 -3.33
N PRO A 198 18.75 -0.03 -4.27
CA PRO A 198 18.17 -1.04 -5.15
C PRO A 198 17.83 -2.32 -4.38
N GLN A 199 16.78 -3.05 -4.80
CA GLN A 199 16.33 -4.32 -4.21
C GLN A 199 15.81 -4.22 -2.77
N GLU A 200 15.35 -3.03 -2.37
CA GLU A 200 14.80 -2.78 -1.05
C GLU A 200 13.28 -2.68 -1.10
N GLN A 201 12.63 -3.25 -0.08
CA GLN A 201 11.18 -3.21 0.06
C GLN A 201 10.78 -2.09 1.00
N PHE A 202 9.75 -1.35 0.60
CA PHE A 202 9.12 -0.36 1.45
C PHE A 202 7.63 -0.33 1.21
N ARG A 203 6.89 0.19 2.19
CA ARG A 203 5.44 0.26 2.16
C ARG A 203 5.00 1.70 2.30
N VAL A 204 4.07 2.12 1.45
CA VAL A 204 3.45 3.44 1.57
C VAL A 204 2.08 3.27 2.19
N GLN A 205 1.88 3.90 3.34
CA GLN A 205 0.59 3.89 4.02
C GLN A 205 -0.09 5.26 3.91
N LEU A 206 -1.35 5.24 3.49
CA LEU A 206 -2.28 6.35 3.61
C LEU A 206 -3.26 6.03 4.73
N ALA A 207 -3.23 6.82 5.82
CA ALA A 207 -4.08 6.63 6.98
C ALA A 207 -4.99 7.84 7.21
N LEU A 208 -6.28 7.59 7.42
CA LEU A 208 -7.27 8.59 7.81
C LEU A 208 -8.04 8.07 9.02
N ASP A 209 -7.89 8.77 10.15
CA ASP A 209 -8.45 8.38 11.44
C ASP A 209 -8.10 6.92 11.83
N SER A 210 -9.06 6.00 11.82
CA SER A 210 -8.89 4.59 12.17
C SER A 210 -8.74 3.66 10.97
N GLN A 211 -8.63 4.21 9.76
CA GLN A 211 -8.60 3.46 8.51
C GLN A 211 -7.29 3.73 7.79
N SER A 212 -6.73 2.71 7.16
CA SER A 212 -5.53 2.86 6.37
C SER A 212 -5.55 1.96 5.14
N ILE A 213 -4.80 2.39 4.13
CA ILE A 213 -4.48 1.59 2.96
C ILE A 213 -2.97 1.59 2.83
N THR A 214 -2.41 0.41 2.61
CA THR A 214 -0.97 0.20 2.48
C THR A 214 -0.68 -0.32 1.08
N GLN A 215 0.39 0.19 0.48
CA GLN A 215 0.86 -0.17 -0.85
C GLN A 215 2.30 -0.67 -0.74
N ASP A 216 2.54 -1.90 -1.17
CA ASP A 216 3.87 -2.52 -1.12
C ASP A 216 4.65 -2.22 -2.40
N PHE A 217 5.91 -1.78 -2.23
CA PHE A 217 6.82 -1.47 -3.32
C PHE A 217 8.15 -2.21 -3.16
N ASN A 218 8.77 -2.51 -4.30
CA ASN A 218 10.11 -3.10 -4.36
C ASN A 218 10.93 -2.38 -5.44
N THR A 219 12.15 -1.97 -5.11
CA THR A 219 13.06 -1.21 -6.00
C THR A 219 13.88 -2.06 -6.95
#